data_AF-A0A7H4MT39-F1
#
_entry.id   AF-A0A7H4MT39-F1
#
_cell.length_a   1.000
_cell.length_b   1.000
_cell.length_c   1.000
_cell.angle_alpha   90.00
_cell.angle_beta   90.00
_cell.angle_gamma   90.00
#
_symmetry.space_group_name_H-M   'P 1'
#
loop_
_entity.id
_entity.type
_entity.pdbx_description
1 polymer ?
#
loop_
_entity_poly.entity_id
_entity_poly.type
_entity_poly.pdbx_seq_one_letter_code
_entity_poly.pdbx_strand_id
1 'polypeptide(L)'
;MKIIFAEQDVSDLQQISTTLNRILQSPVDPDDKKISKIKESIASYRNVALLLLNPRGEVLFSSAQGAALRPAVNSADFSEHSRARDVFLWTVEDPAGPMDTGSEMKMETYRIIASSGQAIFQGKQQNYVMLTGLSINFHLHYLDALKKNLIAIAVVISLLIVLIIRIAVRQGHLPLRNVSNAIKNITSENLDARLEPTRVPIELEQLVISFKSYDWKD
;
A
#
# COMPACT_ATOMS: atom_id res chain seq x y z
N MET A 1 -22.88 11.86 0.64
CA MET A 1 -21.70 10.97 0.75
C MET A 1 -20.87 11.24 2.02
N LYS A 2 -20.44 12.48 2.32
CA LYS A 2 -19.63 12.83 3.52
C LYS A 2 -20.30 12.57 4.89
N ILE A 3 -21.63 12.57 4.97
CA ILE A 3 -22.40 12.36 6.22
C ILE A 3 -22.49 10.86 6.59
N ILE A 4 -22.58 9.97 5.59
CA ILE A 4 -22.75 8.53 5.82
C ILE A 4 -21.49 7.91 6.46
N PHE A 5 -20.31 8.40 6.08
CA PHE A 5 -19.05 7.98 6.70
C PHE A 5 -18.92 8.46 8.15
N ALA A 6 -19.41 9.67 8.47
CA ALA A 6 -19.34 10.19 9.83
C ALA A 6 -20.24 9.41 10.81
N GLU A 7 -21.46 9.05 10.39
CA GLU A 7 -22.38 8.23 11.19
C GLU A 7 -21.88 6.80 11.37
N GLN A 8 -21.31 6.20 10.32
CA GLN A 8 -20.74 4.86 10.40
C GLN A 8 -19.53 4.81 11.34
N ASP A 9 -18.60 5.76 11.24
CA ASP A 9 -17.43 5.84 12.14
C ASP A 9 -17.85 5.98 13.61
N VAL A 10 -18.93 6.75 13.87
CA VAL A 10 -19.47 6.96 15.23
C VAL A 10 -20.07 5.66 15.77
N SER A 11 -20.88 4.97 14.97
CA SER A 11 -21.50 3.69 15.36
C SER A 11 -20.43 2.63 15.63
N ASP A 12 -19.42 2.53 14.76
CA ASP A 12 -18.29 1.60 14.92
C ASP A 12 -17.52 1.89 16.22
N LEU A 13 -17.18 3.16 16.47
CA LEU A 13 -16.50 3.58 17.71
C LEU A 13 -17.32 3.27 18.97
N GLN A 14 -18.63 3.50 18.93
CA GLN A 14 -19.51 3.17 20.05
C GLN A 14 -19.58 1.67 20.32
N GLN A 15 -19.67 0.85 19.27
CA GLN A 15 -19.69 -0.61 19.38
C GLN A 15 -18.37 -1.14 19.93
N ILE A 16 -17.24 -0.63 19.44
CA ILE A 16 -15.90 -0.99 19.92
C ILE A 16 -15.77 -0.61 21.40
N SER A 17 -16.04 0.65 21.74
CA SER A 17 -15.93 1.16 23.12
C SER A 17 -16.81 0.36 24.09
N THR A 18 -18.05 0.04 23.70
CA THR A 18 -18.96 -0.78 24.51
C THR A 18 -18.41 -2.19 24.74
N THR A 19 -17.85 -2.80 23.70
CA THR A 19 -17.27 -4.15 23.77
C THR A 19 -16.05 -4.18 24.69
N LEU A 20 -15.15 -3.20 24.53
CA LEU A 20 -13.95 -3.07 25.36
C LEU A 20 -14.30 -2.79 26.83
N ASN A 21 -15.27 -1.91 27.08
CA ASN A 21 -15.77 -1.64 28.44
C ASN A 21 -16.32 -2.89 29.11
N ARG A 22 -17.07 -3.72 28.38
CA ARG A 22 -17.59 -5.00 28.89
C ARG A 22 -16.46 -5.95 29.31
N ILE A 23 -15.39 -6.02 28.52
CA ILE A 23 -14.21 -6.84 28.83
C ILE A 23 -13.52 -6.32 30.10
N LEU A 24 -13.34 -4.99 30.22
CA LEU A 24 -12.71 -4.37 31.39
C LEU A 24 -13.51 -4.57 32.69
N GLN A 25 -14.84 -4.50 32.58
CA GLN A 25 -15.77 -4.64 33.70
C GLN A 25 -16.03 -6.09 34.10
N SER A 26 -15.54 -7.08 33.33
CA SER A 26 -15.63 -8.50 33.69
C SER A 26 -14.99 -8.75 35.07
N PRO A 27 -15.74 -9.20 36.08
CA PRO A 27 -15.21 -9.40 37.43
C PRO A 27 -14.41 -10.71 37.58
N VAL A 28 -14.52 -11.61 36.59
CA VAL A 28 -13.99 -12.98 36.66
C VAL A 28 -12.58 -13.10 36.05
N ASP A 29 -12.24 -12.22 35.11
CA ASP A 29 -10.95 -12.30 34.41
C ASP A 29 -9.86 -11.53 35.19
N PRO A 30 -8.66 -12.11 35.40
CA PRO A 30 -7.50 -11.36 35.85
C PRO A 30 -7.10 -10.27 34.84
N ASP A 31 -6.37 -9.25 35.29
CA ASP A 31 -5.92 -8.13 34.44
C ASP A 31 -5.25 -8.59 33.14
N ASP A 32 -4.30 -9.52 33.22
CA ASP A 32 -3.58 -10.02 32.04
C ASP A 32 -4.52 -10.64 31.01
N LYS A 33 -5.56 -11.31 31.49
CA LYS A 33 -6.58 -11.94 30.64
C LYS A 33 -7.54 -10.90 30.05
N LYS A 34 -7.90 -9.85 30.80
CA LYS A 34 -8.63 -8.70 30.28
C LYS A 34 -7.84 -8.01 29.16
N ILE A 35 -6.56 -7.72 29.41
CA ILE A 35 -5.68 -7.09 28.43
C ILE A 35 -5.49 -7.98 27.19
N SER A 36 -5.37 -9.29 27.36
CA SER A 36 -5.26 -10.22 26.21
C SER A 36 -6.52 -10.22 25.36
N LYS A 37 -7.71 -10.30 25.97
CA LYS A 37 -9.01 -10.18 25.27
C LYS A 37 -9.16 -8.84 24.56
N ILE A 38 -8.70 -7.75 25.18
CA ILE A 38 -8.68 -6.42 24.55
C ILE A 38 -7.75 -6.43 23.33
N LYS A 39 -6.53 -6.94 23.45
CA LYS A 39 -5.56 -7.05 22.34
C LYS A 39 -6.13 -7.85 21.17
N GLU A 40 -6.74 -8.99 21.44
CA GLU A 40 -7.40 -9.82 20.43
C GLU A 40 -8.56 -9.07 19.77
N SER A 41 -9.40 -8.41 20.57
CA SER A 41 -10.56 -7.66 20.07
C SER A 41 -10.14 -6.46 19.22
N ILE A 42 -9.09 -5.72 19.60
CA ILE A 42 -8.60 -4.58 18.81
C ILE A 42 -7.83 -5.01 17.57
N ALA A 43 -7.20 -6.20 17.56
CA ALA A 43 -6.46 -6.70 16.41
C ALA A 43 -7.35 -6.93 15.18
N SER A 44 -8.65 -7.16 15.38
CA SER A 44 -9.64 -7.23 14.31
C SER A 44 -9.87 -5.88 13.61
N TYR A 45 -9.50 -4.76 14.25
CA TYR A 45 -9.67 -3.40 13.72
C TYR A 45 -8.32 -2.81 13.31
N ARG A 46 -8.14 -2.50 12.02
CA ARG A 46 -6.83 -2.09 11.47
C ARG A 46 -6.35 -0.71 11.93
N ASN A 47 -7.26 0.20 12.28
CA ASN A 47 -6.97 1.62 12.46
C ASN A 47 -7.39 2.15 13.84
N VAL A 48 -7.48 1.27 14.84
CA VAL A 48 -7.93 1.63 16.19
C VAL A 48 -6.74 1.85 17.12
N ALA A 49 -6.60 3.08 17.59
CA ALA A 49 -5.78 3.45 18.71
C ALA A 49 -6.57 3.28 20.01
N LEU A 50 -5.97 2.65 21.03
CA LEU A 50 -6.60 2.45 22.33
C LEU A 50 -5.62 2.86 23.43
N LEU A 51 -6.06 3.72 24.33
CA LEU A 51 -5.32 4.15 25.50
C LEU A 51 -6.19 4.00 26.75
N LEU A 52 -5.69 3.29 27.74
CA LEU A 52 -6.36 3.07 29.03
C LEU A 52 -5.50 3.70 30.13
N LEU A 53 -6.13 4.58 30.89
CA LEU A 53 -5.49 5.36 31.95
C LEU A 53 -6.19 5.10 33.28
N ASN A 54 -5.41 5.17 34.36
CA ASN A 54 -5.96 5.26 35.71
C ASN A 54 -6.34 6.72 36.04
N PRO A 55 -6.97 6.99 37.20
CA PRO A 55 -7.41 8.34 37.57
C PRO A 55 -6.25 9.31 37.82
N ARG A 56 -5.02 8.80 37.96
CA ARG A 56 -3.79 9.60 38.11
C ARG A 56 -3.16 9.93 36.75
N GLY A 57 -3.73 9.46 35.65
CA GLY A 57 -3.16 9.63 34.31
C GLY A 57 -2.02 8.66 33.97
N GLU A 58 -1.80 7.63 34.79
CA GLU A 58 -0.84 6.57 34.48
C GLU A 58 -1.45 5.58 33.49
N VAL A 59 -0.63 5.10 32.56
CA VAL A 59 -1.06 4.19 31.49
C VAL A 59 -1.20 2.78 32.06
N LEU A 60 -2.44 2.27 32.09
CA LEU A 60 -2.74 0.87 32.41
C LEU A 60 -2.55 -0.03 31.19
N PHE A 61 -2.88 0.49 30.01
CA PHE A 61 -2.70 -0.20 28.73
C PHE A 61 -2.63 0.79 27.58
N SER A 62 -1.83 0.49 26.56
CA SER A 62 -1.80 1.23 25.29
C SER A 62 -1.64 0.25 24.14
N SER A 63 -2.42 0.43 23.08
CA SER A 63 -2.15 -0.20 21.79
C SER A 63 -0.93 0.44 21.12
N ALA A 64 -0.48 -0.12 20.00
CA ALA A 64 0.68 0.39 19.24
C ALA A 64 0.54 1.88 18.87
N GLN A 65 -0.68 2.35 18.60
CA GLN A 65 -0.98 3.75 18.27
C GLN A 65 -1.63 4.51 19.44
N GLY A 66 -1.88 3.86 20.57
CA GLY A 66 -2.58 4.44 21.72
C GLY A 66 -1.84 5.62 22.36
N ALA A 67 -0.50 5.63 22.32
CA ALA A 67 0.30 6.71 22.87
C ALA A 67 0.02 8.07 22.20
N ALA A 68 -0.38 8.08 20.92
CA ALA A 68 -0.73 9.30 20.19
C ALA A 68 -2.00 9.96 20.76
N LEU A 69 -2.87 9.21 21.44
CA LEU A 69 -4.09 9.74 22.06
C LEU A 69 -3.84 10.42 23.41
N ARG A 70 -2.63 10.29 23.96
CA ARG A 70 -2.32 10.79 25.31
C ARG A 70 -2.51 12.30 25.46
N PRO A 71 -2.12 13.16 24.51
CA PRO A 71 -2.32 14.60 24.64
C PRO A 71 -3.81 15.00 24.58
N ALA A 72 -4.68 14.16 23.99
CA ALA A 72 -6.12 14.42 23.92
C ALA A 72 -6.78 14.51 25.31
N VAL A 73 -6.22 13.84 26.32
CA VAL A 73 -6.72 13.87 27.70
C VAL A 73 -6.56 15.24 28.35
N ASN A 74 -5.60 16.03 27.87
CA ASN A 74 -5.29 17.35 28.39
C ASN A 74 -6.01 18.47 27.62
N SER A 75 -6.84 18.16 26.62
CA SER A 75 -7.62 19.18 25.92
C SER A 75 -8.75 19.68 26.82
N ALA A 76 -9.13 20.96 26.66
CA ALA A 76 -10.19 21.58 27.46
C ALA A 76 -11.53 20.83 27.31
N ASP A 77 -11.83 20.38 26.10
CA ASP A 77 -13.11 19.78 25.75
C ASP A 77 -13.19 18.29 26.15
N PHE A 78 -12.06 17.65 26.49
CA PHE A 78 -12.00 16.22 26.83
C PHE A 78 -12.94 15.87 27.98
N SER A 79 -13.00 16.72 29.00
CA SER A 79 -13.80 16.44 30.20
C SER A 79 -15.31 16.46 29.91
N GLU A 80 -15.76 17.33 29.01
CA GLU A 80 -17.14 17.41 28.57
C GLU A 80 -17.50 16.18 27.75
N HIS A 81 -16.66 15.87 26.76
CA HIS A 81 -16.89 14.73 25.88
C HIS A 81 -16.80 13.37 26.60
N SER A 82 -15.84 13.23 27.52
CA SER A 82 -15.72 12.01 28.33
C SER A 82 -16.92 11.77 29.24
N ARG A 83 -17.59 12.83 29.72
CA ARG A 83 -18.82 12.71 30.52
C ARG A 83 -20.02 12.40 29.64
N ALA A 84 -20.13 13.07 28.49
CA ALA A 84 -21.18 12.82 27.51
C ALA A 84 -21.05 11.44 26.85
N ARG A 85 -19.86 10.82 26.90
CA ARG A 85 -19.51 9.57 26.19
C ARG A 85 -19.77 9.69 24.69
N ASP A 86 -19.57 10.89 24.17
CA ASP A 86 -19.76 11.21 22.77
C ASP A 86 -18.45 11.05 21.99
N VAL A 87 -18.61 11.01 20.66
CA VAL A 87 -17.49 10.94 19.74
C VAL A 87 -17.12 12.37 19.35
N PHE A 88 -15.87 12.75 19.57
CA PHE A 88 -15.35 14.07 19.23
C PHE A 88 -14.14 13.96 18.30
N LEU A 89 -13.91 15.03 17.54
CA LEU A 89 -12.73 15.15 16.69
C LEU A 89 -11.59 15.76 17.49
N TRP A 90 -10.44 15.12 17.44
CA TRP A 90 -9.21 15.63 18.04
C TRP A 90 -8.10 15.67 17.01
N THR A 91 -7.42 16.80 16.91
CA THR A 91 -6.31 17.00 15.98
C THR A 91 -5.02 17.15 16.76
N VAL A 92 -4.01 16.36 16.41
CA VAL A 92 -2.65 16.56 16.89
C VAL A 92 -2.07 17.74 16.11
N GLU A 93 -1.89 18.87 16.77
CA GLU A 93 -0.93 19.87 16.32
C GLU A 93 0.45 19.38 16.75
N ASP A 94 1.28 18.97 15.78
CA ASP A 94 2.70 18.80 16.05
C ASP A 94 3.27 20.20 16.31
N PRO A 95 3.73 20.52 17.54
CA PRO A 95 4.21 21.85 17.85
C PRO A 95 5.45 22.08 17.00
N ALA A 96 5.27 22.93 15.98
CA ALA A 96 6.29 23.51 15.13
C ALA A 96 7.73 23.27 15.61
N GLY A 97 8.35 22.19 15.11
CA GLY A 97 9.80 22.18 14.94
C GLY A 97 10.21 23.38 14.09
N PRO A 98 11.43 23.91 14.27
CA PRO A 98 11.87 25.14 13.61
C PRO A 98 11.50 25.08 12.12
N MET A 99 10.82 26.13 11.69
CA MET A 99 10.16 26.24 10.40
C MET A 99 11.18 26.20 9.27
N ASP A 100 11.59 25.00 8.89
CA ASP A 100 12.31 24.77 7.64
C ASP A 100 11.30 24.93 6.51
N THR A 101 11.54 25.96 5.71
CA THR A 101 10.74 26.40 4.57
C THR A 101 10.56 25.24 3.58
N GLY A 102 9.49 24.45 3.75
CA GLY A 102 9.17 23.31 2.88
C GLY A 102 8.48 22.12 3.56
N SER A 103 8.41 22.07 4.90
CA SER A 103 7.74 20.97 5.60
C SER A 103 6.24 21.25 5.78
N GLU A 104 5.39 20.52 5.07
CA GLU A 104 3.94 20.50 5.32
C GLU A 104 3.67 20.19 6.80
N MET A 105 2.87 21.03 7.47
CA MET A 105 2.38 20.77 8.82
C MET A 105 1.59 19.45 8.82
N LYS A 106 2.14 18.40 9.43
CA LYS A 106 1.46 17.10 9.56
C LYS A 106 0.42 17.19 10.67
N MET A 107 -0.78 17.63 10.31
CA MET A 107 -1.95 17.51 11.18
C MET A 107 -2.51 16.09 11.11
N GLU A 108 -2.40 15.36 12.22
CA GLU A 108 -3.03 14.03 12.36
C GLU A 108 -4.37 14.19 13.07
N THR A 109 -5.47 13.87 12.37
CA THR A 109 -6.83 14.00 12.91
C THR A 109 -7.37 12.63 13.31
N TYR A 110 -7.85 12.53 14.54
CA TYR A 110 -8.48 11.36 15.13
C TYR A 110 -9.96 11.65 15.46
N ARG A 111 -10.85 10.70 15.17
CA ARG A 111 -12.15 10.61 15.85
C ARG A 111 -11.93 9.81 17.11
N ILE A 112 -12.22 10.40 18.26
CA ILE A 112 -12.02 9.78 19.57
C ILE A 112 -13.36 9.63 20.26
N ILE A 113 -13.57 8.49 20.90
CA ILE A 113 -14.58 8.32 21.95
C ILE A 113 -13.86 8.12 23.28
N ALA A 114 -14.22 8.94 24.25
CA ALA A 114 -13.75 8.81 25.62
C ALA A 114 -14.84 8.15 26.45
N SER A 115 -14.46 7.15 27.25
CA SER A 115 -15.37 6.51 28.18
C SER A 115 -14.68 6.26 29.51
N SER A 116 -15.47 6.27 30.58
CA SER A 116 -14.99 6.03 31.93
C SER A 116 -15.87 5.01 32.64
N GLY A 117 -15.26 4.22 33.50
CA GLY A 117 -15.94 3.20 34.28
C GLY A 117 -15.13 2.78 35.50
N GLN A 118 -15.62 1.75 36.18
CA GLN A 118 -14.92 1.08 37.27
C GLN A 118 -14.54 -0.32 36.83
N ALA A 119 -13.30 -0.70 37.08
CA ALA A 119 -12.80 -2.05 36.84
C ALA A 119 -11.92 -2.47 38.02
N ILE A 120 -11.86 -3.78 38.24
CA ILE A 120 -10.86 -4.36 39.13
C ILE A 120 -9.58 -4.47 38.34
N PHE A 121 -8.55 -3.75 38.78
CA PHE A 121 -7.16 -3.86 38.32
C PHE A 121 -6.26 -4.09 39.54
N GLN A 122 -5.32 -5.00 39.44
CA GLN A 122 -4.36 -5.39 40.47
C GLN A 122 -5.07 -5.76 41.78
N GLY A 123 -6.24 -6.40 41.67
CA GLY A 123 -7.08 -6.78 42.80
C GLY A 123 -7.80 -5.62 43.51
N LYS A 124 -7.72 -4.39 42.99
CA LYS A 124 -8.40 -3.21 43.54
C LYS A 124 -9.42 -2.65 42.56
N GLN A 125 -10.61 -2.33 43.06
CA GLN A 125 -11.60 -1.61 42.27
C GLN A 125 -11.14 -0.16 42.10
N GLN A 126 -10.91 0.26 40.86
CA GLN A 126 -10.46 1.60 40.52
C GLN A 126 -11.22 2.15 39.31
N ASN A 127 -11.40 3.47 39.30
CA ASN A 127 -11.90 4.16 38.12
C ASN A 127 -10.86 4.07 37.00
N TYR A 128 -11.32 4.04 35.76
CA TYR A 128 -10.46 4.13 34.58
C TYR A 128 -11.04 5.11 33.58
N VAL A 129 -10.16 5.62 32.71
CA VAL A 129 -10.50 6.41 31.54
C VAL A 129 -9.95 5.68 30.33
N MET A 130 -10.80 5.39 29.36
CA MET A 130 -10.47 4.69 28.12
C MET A 130 -10.73 5.62 26.94
N LEU A 131 -9.71 5.81 26.12
CA LEU A 131 -9.76 6.55 24.87
C LEU A 131 -9.64 5.55 23.72
N THR A 132 -10.63 5.53 22.85
CA THR A 132 -10.59 4.77 21.61
C THR A 132 -10.64 5.74 20.45
N GLY A 133 -9.64 5.69 19.58
CA GLY A 133 -9.48 6.61 18.46
C GLY A 133 -9.38 5.88 17.13
N LEU A 134 -10.09 6.37 16.12
CA LEU A 134 -9.85 6.05 14.71
C LEU A 134 -9.12 7.25 14.10
N SER A 135 -7.93 7.05 13.50
CA SER A 135 -7.37 8.15 12.70
C SER A 135 -8.10 8.23 11.36
N ILE A 136 -8.50 9.45 11.05
CA ILE A 136 -9.20 9.84 9.82
C ILE A 136 -8.19 10.05 8.69
N ASN A 137 -6.90 10.19 9.04
CA ASN A 137 -5.81 10.52 8.14
C ASN A 137 -4.69 9.44 8.16
N PHE A 138 -5.07 8.17 8.31
CA PHE A 138 -4.10 7.08 8.46
C PHE A 138 -3.36 6.78 7.15
N HIS A 139 -2.23 7.43 6.93
CA HIS A 139 -1.30 7.06 5.85
C HIS A 139 0.19 7.13 6.21
N LEU A 140 0.64 7.88 7.20
CA LEU A 140 2.05 8.28 7.23
C LEU A 140 3.08 7.18 7.53
N HIS A 141 2.85 6.30 8.51
CA HIS A 141 3.85 5.27 8.82
C HIS A 141 3.83 4.07 7.85
N TYR A 142 2.65 3.75 7.30
CA TYR A 142 2.52 2.72 6.28
C TYR A 142 3.06 3.18 4.92
N LEU A 143 2.88 4.47 4.57
CA LEU A 143 3.46 5.05 3.36
C LEU A 143 4.98 5.10 3.42
N ASP A 144 5.61 5.31 4.57
CA ASP A 144 7.08 5.31 4.63
C ASP A 144 7.66 3.92 4.36
N ALA A 145 7.06 2.86 4.92
CA ALA A 145 7.46 1.49 4.62
C ALA A 145 7.16 1.10 3.16
N LEU A 146 5.98 1.49 2.65
CA LEU A 146 5.57 1.20 1.28
C LEU A 146 6.41 1.98 0.25
N LYS A 147 6.71 3.26 0.50
CA LYS A 147 7.57 4.12 -0.31
C LYS A 147 9.00 3.60 -0.35
N LYS A 148 9.55 3.16 0.80
CA LYS A 148 10.88 2.53 0.85
C LYS A 148 10.94 1.27 0.01
N ASN A 149 9.93 0.41 0.09
CA ASN A 149 9.85 -0.80 -0.74
C ASN A 149 9.72 -0.46 -2.23
N LEU A 150 8.91 0.54 -2.59
CA LEU A 150 8.73 0.98 -3.97
C LEU A 150 10.03 1.54 -4.57
N ILE A 151 10.73 2.39 -3.80
CA ILE A 151 12.03 2.95 -4.21
C ILE A 151 13.08 1.83 -4.33
N ALA A 152 13.11 0.89 -3.39
CA ALA A 152 14.03 -0.26 -3.45
C ALA A 152 13.81 -1.11 -4.71
N ILE A 153 12.55 -1.42 -5.04
CA ILE A 153 12.20 -2.15 -6.26
C ILE A 153 12.61 -1.34 -7.51
N ALA A 154 12.33 -0.03 -7.54
CA ALA A 154 12.70 0.82 -8.66
C ALA A 154 14.23 0.86 -8.88
N VAL A 155 15.02 0.94 -7.81
CA VAL A 155 16.49 0.89 -7.86
C VAL A 155 16.96 -0.46 -8.38
N VAL A 156 16.39 -1.57 -7.90
CA VAL A 156 16.75 -2.92 -8.35
C VAL A 156 16.44 -3.09 -9.84
N ILE A 157 15.25 -2.70 -10.30
CA ILE A 157 14.86 -2.77 -11.72
C ILE A 157 15.78 -1.90 -12.57
N SER A 158 16.10 -0.69 -12.12
CA SER A 158 17.01 0.21 -12.84
C SER A 158 18.40 -0.40 -13.01
N LEU A 159 18.97 -0.98 -11.95
CA LEU A 159 20.25 -1.67 -12.00
C LEU A 159 20.22 -2.89 -12.93
N LEU A 160 19.13 -3.67 -12.91
CA LEU A 160 18.94 -4.81 -13.81
C LEU A 160 18.88 -4.38 -15.27
N ILE A 161 18.16 -3.30 -15.60
CA ILE A 161 18.09 -2.76 -16.98
C ILE A 161 19.49 -2.33 -17.44
N VAL A 162 20.23 -1.57 -16.62
CA VAL A 162 21.60 -1.15 -16.95
C VAL A 162 22.52 -2.35 -17.14
N LEU A 163 22.40 -3.38 -16.30
CA LEU A 163 23.18 -4.61 -16.42
C LEU A 163 22.84 -5.38 -17.71
N ILE A 164 21.55 -5.54 -18.04
CA ILE A 164 21.10 -6.17 -19.28
C ILE A 164 21.60 -5.41 -20.50
N ILE A 165 21.49 -4.08 -20.53
CA ILE A 165 22.03 -3.25 -21.61
C ILE A 165 23.54 -3.42 -21.71
N ARG A 166 24.27 -3.41 -20.59
CA ARG A 166 25.73 -3.59 -20.59
C ARG A 166 26.13 -4.98 -21.09
N ILE A 167 25.39 -6.03 -20.73
CA ILE A 167 25.59 -7.39 -21.24
C ILE A 167 25.25 -7.44 -22.72
N ALA A 168 24.14 -6.85 -23.16
CA ALA A 168 23.70 -6.78 -24.55
C ALA A 168 24.65 -5.95 -25.43
N VAL A 169 25.33 -4.93 -24.89
CA VAL A 169 26.39 -4.19 -25.59
C VAL A 169 27.67 -5.03 -25.65
N ARG A 170 28.04 -5.73 -24.57
CA ARG A 170 29.19 -6.66 -24.56
C ARG A 170 28.97 -7.89 -25.45
N GLN A 171 27.73 -8.38 -25.54
CA GLN A 171 27.28 -9.48 -26.39
C GLN A 171 26.78 -8.98 -27.75
N GLY A 172 26.70 -7.66 -27.96
CA GLY A 172 26.02 -6.99 -29.09
C GLY A 172 26.71 -7.11 -30.44
N HIS A 173 27.77 -7.91 -30.53
CA HIS A 173 28.35 -8.31 -31.80
C HIS A 173 28.17 -9.80 -32.12
N LEU A 174 27.39 -10.57 -31.33
CA LEU A 174 27.09 -11.98 -31.57
C LEU A 174 25.71 -12.37 -30.98
N PRO A 175 24.65 -12.78 -31.71
CA PRO A 175 24.42 -12.77 -33.16
C PRO A 175 22.95 -12.40 -33.53
N LEU A 176 22.74 -11.30 -34.26
CA LEU A 176 21.50 -11.07 -35.04
C LEU A 176 21.29 -12.12 -36.17
N ARG A 177 22.19 -13.11 -36.29
CA ARG A 177 22.19 -14.14 -37.33
C ARG A 177 21.41 -15.42 -36.98
N ASN A 178 20.99 -15.62 -35.73
CA ASN A 178 20.24 -16.84 -35.35
C ASN A 178 18.72 -16.68 -35.39
N VAL A 179 18.19 -15.47 -35.53
CA VAL A 179 16.75 -15.26 -35.76
C VAL A 179 16.40 -15.35 -37.26
N SER A 180 17.38 -15.15 -38.16
CA SER A 180 17.13 -15.19 -39.61
C SER A 180 16.96 -16.60 -40.19
N ASN A 181 17.48 -17.65 -39.55
CA ASN A 181 17.31 -19.03 -40.02
C ASN A 181 16.01 -19.69 -39.55
N ALA A 182 15.34 -19.15 -38.53
CA ALA A 182 14.02 -19.60 -38.10
C ALA A 182 12.88 -19.03 -38.97
N ILE A 183 13.15 -17.99 -39.77
CA ILE A 183 12.16 -17.33 -40.65
C ILE A 183 12.35 -17.73 -42.13
N LYS A 184 13.44 -18.42 -42.50
CA LYS A 184 13.65 -18.91 -43.88
C LYS A 184 12.97 -20.26 -44.18
N ASN A 185 12.09 -20.73 -43.30
CA ASN A 185 11.36 -22.00 -43.50
C ASN A 185 9.83 -21.85 -43.41
N ILE A 186 9.32 -20.63 -43.58
CA ILE A 186 7.88 -20.36 -43.70
C ILE A 186 7.63 -19.66 -45.03
N THR A 187 7.28 -20.49 -46.02
CA THR A 187 6.28 -20.22 -47.06
C THR A 187 6.62 -19.22 -48.17
N SER A 188 6.96 -19.81 -49.32
CA SER A 188 6.35 -19.54 -50.64
C SER A 188 6.44 -18.13 -51.22
N GLU A 189 7.30 -18.04 -52.24
CA GLU A 189 6.95 -17.61 -53.59
C GLU A 189 6.68 -16.12 -53.87
N ASN A 190 7.28 -15.69 -55.00
CA ASN A 190 7.01 -14.48 -55.79
C ASN A 190 7.58 -13.15 -55.24
N LEU A 191 8.11 -12.22 -56.04
CA LEU A 191 8.17 -12.02 -57.49
C LEU A 191 9.21 -10.91 -57.72
N ASP A 192 9.87 -10.92 -58.87
CA ASP A 192 10.49 -9.74 -59.50
C ASP A 192 11.83 -9.18 -58.95
N ALA A 193 12.94 -9.61 -59.56
CA ALA A 193 14.08 -8.73 -59.86
C ALA A 193 15.05 -9.45 -60.81
N ARG A 194 14.86 -9.16 -62.10
CA ARG A 194 15.75 -9.37 -63.24
C ARG A 194 17.24 -9.44 -62.85
N LEU A 195 17.85 -10.59 -63.11
CA LEU A 195 19.30 -10.79 -63.20
C LEU A 195 19.69 -10.81 -64.68
N GLU A 196 20.56 -9.87 -65.06
CA GLU A 196 21.43 -9.93 -66.24
C GLU A 196 22.71 -9.17 -65.83
N PRO A 197 23.93 -9.46 -66.35
CA PRO A 197 24.27 -10.49 -67.32
C PRO A 197 25.62 -11.22 -67.07
N THR A 198 25.78 -12.35 -67.78
CA THR A 198 27.05 -12.94 -68.29
C THR A 198 28.05 -13.63 -67.32
N ARG A 199 28.14 -14.97 -67.40
CA ARG A 199 29.19 -15.72 -68.16
C ARG A 199 29.12 -17.26 -67.98
N VAL A 200 28.59 -17.95 -69.02
CA VAL A 200 29.10 -19.15 -69.75
C VAL A 200 29.27 -20.50 -68.97
N PRO A 201 29.07 -21.73 -69.55
CA PRO A 201 28.11 -22.27 -70.53
C PRO A 201 27.58 -23.72 -70.24
N ILE A 202 26.73 -24.21 -71.16
CA ILE A 202 26.63 -25.57 -71.74
C ILE A 202 25.76 -26.64 -71.05
N GLU A 203 24.90 -27.24 -71.88
CA GLU A 203 23.95 -28.35 -71.66
C GLU A 203 22.65 -27.91 -70.98
N LEU A 204 21.52 -27.77 -71.68
CA LEU A 204 20.92 -28.83 -72.50
C LEU A 204 20.21 -28.24 -73.72
N GLU A 205 20.67 -28.69 -74.88
CA GLU A 205 19.94 -28.65 -76.13
C GLU A 205 18.52 -29.21 -75.98
N GLN A 206 17.64 -28.67 -76.82
CA GLN A 206 16.48 -29.37 -77.35
C GLN A 206 15.48 -29.91 -76.32
N LEU A 207 14.46 -29.10 -76.04
CA LEU A 207 13.11 -29.59 -76.30
C LEU A 207 12.16 -28.41 -76.55
N VAL A 208 11.61 -28.41 -77.76
CA VAL A 208 10.34 -27.76 -78.15
C VAL A 208 10.45 -26.23 -78.32
N ILE A 209 10.90 -25.70 -79.47
CA ILE A 209 10.19 -25.75 -80.76
C ILE A 209 8.69 -26.01 -80.58
N SER A 210 7.98 -24.99 -80.10
CA SER A 210 6.58 -24.64 -80.40
C SER A 210 6.13 -23.77 -79.22
N PHE A 211 5.70 -22.55 -79.38
CA PHE A 211 4.65 -22.09 -80.25
C PHE A 211 4.81 -20.58 -80.44
N LYS A 212 4.73 -20.15 -81.69
CA LYS A 212 4.11 -18.88 -82.09
C LYS A 212 4.86 -17.59 -81.71
N SER A 213 5.65 -17.09 -82.65
CA SER A 213 5.17 -16.19 -83.73
C SER A 213 4.87 -14.78 -83.21
N TYR A 214 5.88 -13.92 -83.26
CA TYR A 214 5.69 -12.59 -83.81
C TYR A 214 7.05 -12.07 -84.29
N ASP A 215 7.40 -12.46 -85.51
CA ASP A 215 8.36 -11.72 -86.32
C ASP A 215 7.58 -10.58 -86.98
N TRP A 216 8.00 -9.35 -86.73
CA TRP A 216 7.52 -8.16 -87.44
C TRP A 216 8.55 -7.90 -88.54
N LYS A 217 8.09 -7.87 -89.79
CA LYS A 217 8.69 -7.02 -90.83
C LYS A 217 7.70 -6.87 -91.99
N ASP A 218 7.27 -5.62 -92.14
CA ASP A 218 7.01 -4.88 -93.38
C ASP A 218 6.36 -5.62 -94.55
#